data_AF-A0A3S2AYK1-F1
#
_entry.id   AF-A0A3S2AYK1-F1
#
_cell.length_a   1.000
_cell.length_b   1.000
_cell.length_c   1.000
_cell.angle_alpha   90.00
_cell.angle_beta   90.00
_cell.angle_gamma   90.00
#
_symmetry.space_group_name_H-M   'P 1'
#
loop_
_entity.id
_entity.type
_entity.pdbx_description
1 polymer ?
#
loop_
_entity_poly.entity_id
_entity_poly.type
_entity_poly.pdbx_seq_one_letter_code
_entity_poly.pdbx_strand_id
1 'polypeptide(L)'
;MRMSLLFISLLIAHIPIVSHAAIHDAAVKGDVAAITAALDAGAGVDESDGKATPLYLAVRGGHLAAAKLLMERGADANIAPTPLLGPPLMPALAKRRVDLINLLLQGGANPNAQRGGESALHIAVRSGCLDCVKALVEAGADVNAKTKDGKTPLHMAKFKGQHEVAAYLLSHGVVLPTPAPISMKLSNADVEKGRTYFTYVCHGCHNAEPQGETKTGPNLWGVVGRDKASMASMRYSDTLLGWEGVWTYEDLNTYLFGPMLTTPGVKMETPGVPDETERVNVIAYLRTLSDKPIPLP
;
A
#
# COMPACT_ATOMS: atom_id res chain seq x y z
N MET A 1 -11.04 -22.52 85.18
CA MET A 1 -12.11 -23.06 84.31
C MET A 1 -13.33 -22.18 84.53
N ARG A 2 -13.93 -21.47 83.57
CA ARG A 2 -14.13 -21.73 82.14
C ARG A 2 -13.81 -20.49 81.29
N MET A 3 -13.18 -20.73 80.14
CA MET A 3 -13.08 -19.80 79.00
C MET A 3 -14.48 -19.42 78.49
N SER A 4 -14.67 -18.17 78.10
CA SER A 4 -15.68 -17.78 77.12
C SER A 4 -14.98 -16.89 76.09
N LEU A 5 -14.77 -17.48 74.91
CA LEU A 5 -14.18 -16.84 73.75
C LEU A 5 -15.25 -15.96 73.09
N LEU A 6 -14.99 -14.66 73.00
CA LEU A 6 -15.77 -13.74 72.18
C LEU A 6 -15.51 -14.08 70.70
N PHE A 7 -16.52 -14.62 70.03
CA PHE A 7 -16.53 -14.77 68.58
C PHE A 7 -16.67 -13.39 67.95
N ILE A 8 -15.56 -12.84 67.45
CA ILE A 8 -15.56 -11.70 66.52
C ILE A 8 -15.89 -12.27 65.15
N SER A 9 -17.11 -12.02 64.65
CA SER A 9 -17.47 -12.31 63.26
C SER A 9 -16.61 -11.44 62.34
N LEU A 10 -15.55 -12.02 61.78
CA LEU A 10 -14.77 -11.41 60.73
C LEU A 10 -15.66 -11.38 59.47
N LEU A 11 -16.21 -10.21 59.17
CA LEU A 11 -16.89 -9.95 57.90
C LEU A 11 -15.80 -9.95 56.82
N ILE A 12 -15.53 -11.12 56.23
CA ILE A 12 -14.62 -11.22 55.07
C ILE A 12 -15.36 -10.57 53.91
N ALA A 13 -15.06 -9.29 53.66
CA ALA A 13 -15.39 -8.67 52.39
C ALA A 13 -14.77 -9.56 51.29
N HIS A 14 -15.61 -10.29 50.56
CA HIS A 14 -15.21 -10.92 49.33
C HIS A 14 -14.83 -9.80 48.37
N ILE A 15 -13.57 -9.40 48.36
CA ILE A 15 -12.98 -8.67 47.24
C ILE A 15 -12.90 -9.74 46.15
N PRO A 16 -13.75 -9.72 45.11
CA PRO A 16 -13.61 -10.67 44.02
C PRO A 16 -12.20 -10.50 43.48
N ILE A 17 -11.44 -11.59 43.45
CA ILE A 17 -10.17 -11.63 42.74
C ILE A 17 -10.54 -11.37 41.29
N VAL A 18 -10.37 -10.13 40.84
CA VAL A 18 -10.54 -9.76 39.43
C VAL A 18 -9.48 -10.55 38.69
N SER A 19 -9.91 -11.67 38.10
CA SER A 19 -9.06 -12.43 37.20
C SER A 19 -8.79 -11.53 36.00
N HIS A 20 -7.57 -11.00 35.89
CA HIS A 20 -7.08 -10.22 34.76
C HIS A 20 -7.29 -10.95 33.41
N ALA A 21 -7.37 -12.29 33.42
CA ALA A 21 -7.72 -13.10 32.24
C ALA A 21 -9.19 -12.96 31.78
N ALA A 22 -10.10 -12.54 32.67
CA ALA A 22 -11.54 -12.52 32.40
C ALA A 22 -11.93 -11.52 31.29
N ILE A 23 -11.33 -10.33 31.27
CA ILE A 23 -11.62 -9.31 30.24
C ILE A 23 -11.10 -9.73 28.87
N HIS A 24 -9.96 -10.42 28.81
CA HIS A 24 -9.37 -10.92 27.57
C HIS A 24 -10.22 -12.02 26.93
N ASP A 25 -10.66 -13.01 27.72
CA ASP A 25 -11.55 -14.08 27.25
C ASP A 25 -12.91 -13.52 26.79
N ALA A 26 -13.44 -12.54 27.52
CA ALA A 26 -14.66 -11.84 27.14
C ALA A 26 -14.50 -11.10 25.81
N ALA A 27 -13.38 -10.38 25.63
CA ALA A 27 -13.05 -9.69 24.38
C ALA A 27 -12.89 -10.64 23.18
N VAL A 28 -12.26 -11.81 23.37
CA VAL A 28 -12.15 -12.85 22.34
C VAL A 28 -13.53 -13.34 21.89
N LYS A 29 -14.46 -13.50 22.84
CA LYS A 29 -15.84 -13.96 22.57
C LYS A 29 -16.77 -12.84 22.10
N GLY A 30 -16.38 -11.58 22.27
CA GLY A 30 -17.24 -10.42 22.00
C GLY A 30 -18.34 -10.22 23.06
N ASP A 31 -18.14 -10.74 24.27
CA ASP A 31 -19.10 -10.67 25.36
C ASP A 31 -19.08 -9.28 26.01
N VAL A 32 -19.92 -8.38 25.50
CA VAL A 32 -20.03 -6.99 25.95
C VAL A 32 -20.43 -6.90 27.43
N ALA A 33 -21.27 -7.81 27.92
CA ALA A 33 -21.71 -7.81 29.31
C ALA A 33 -20.57 -8.20 30.25
N ALA A 34 -19.80 -9.24 29.91
CA ALA A 34 -18.64 -9.64 30.69
C ALA A 34 -17.52 -8.60 30.64
N ILE A 35 -17.27 -7.94 29.49
CA ILE A 35 -16.33 -6.82 29.40
C ILE A 35 -16.76 -5.68 30.32
N THR A 36 -18.04 -5.30 30.29
CA THR A 36 -18.60 -4.25 31.16
C THR A 36 -18.37 -4.59 32.62
N ALA A 37 -18.76 -5.79 33.05
CA ALA A 37 -18.60 -6.23 34.43
C ALA A 37 -17.13 -6.25 34.88
N ALA A 38 -16.21 -6.67 34.00
CA ALA A 38 -14.77 -6.67 34.32
C ALA A 38 -14.22 -5.25 34.50
N LEU A 39 -14.56 -4.32 33.60
CA LEU A 39 -14.13 -2.92 33.70
C LEU A 39 -14.74 -2.23 34.94
N ASP A 40 -16.01 -2.48 35.23
CA ASP A 40 -16.69 -1.92 36.40
C ASP A 40 -16.11 -2.49 37.72
N ALA A 41 -15.57 -3.71 37.67
CA ALA A 41 -14.79 -4.31 38.77
C ALA A 41 -13.34 -3.79 38.87
N GLY A 42 -12.92 -2.89 37.97
CA GLY A 42 -11.60 -2.25 38.00
C GLY A 42 -10.52 -2.92 37.14
N ALA A 43 -10.88 -3.82 36.22
CA ALA A 43 -9.92 -4.33 35.24
C ALA A 43 -9.34 -3.18 34.38
N GLY A 44 -8.04 -3.25 34.06
CA GLY A 44 -7.41 -2.26 33.20
C GLY A 44 -7.90 -2.38 31.76
N VAL A 45 -8.38 -1.27 31.16
CA VAL A 45 -8.92 -1.29 29.79
C VAL A 45 -7.88 -1.69 28.73
N ASP A 46 -6.62 -1.30 28.95
CA ASP A 46 -5.46 -1.63 28.11
C ASP A 46 -4.52 -2.65 28.76
N GLU A 47 -5.01 -3.39 29.75
CA GLU A 47 -4.24 -4.48 30.33
C GLU A 47 -3.84 -5.49 29.23
N SER A 48 -2.63 -6.04 29.32
CA SER A 48 -2.12 -7.03 28.38
C SER A 48 -1.97 -8.37 29.08
N ASP A 49 -2.53 -9.43 28.50
CA ASP A 49 -2.35 -10.82 28.94
C ASP A 49 -0.97 -11.43 28.56
N GLY A 50 -0.01 -10.58 28.20
CA GLY A 50 1.28 -10.99 27.63
C GLY A 50 1.20 -11.32 26.12
N LYS A 51 0.03 -11.16 25.50
CA LYS A 51 -0.16 -11.28 24.04
C LYS A 51 -0.81 -10.03 23.46
N ALA A 52 -1.93 -9.55 23.99
CA ALA A 52 -2.69 -8.47 23.36
C ALA A 52 -3.66 -7.78 24.32
N THR A 53 -4.02 -6.53 24.02
CA THR A 53 -5.08 -5.82 24.77
C THR A 53 -6.47 -6.36 24.45
N PRO A 54 -7.47 -6.16 25.33
CA PRO A 54 -8.86 -6.47 25.05
C PRO A 54 -9.35 -5.88 23.72
N LEU A 55 -8.98 -4.64 23.40
CA LEU A 55 -9.38 -4.00 22.14
C LEU A 55 -8.83 -4.76 20.93
N TYR A 56 -7.54 -5.12 20.94
CA TYR A 56 -6.95 -5.91 19.87
C TYR A 56 -7.66 -7.27 19.70
N LEU A 57 -7.99 -7.95 20.80
CA LEU A 57 -8.69 -9.24 20.77
C LEU A 57 -10.11 -9.12 20.21
N ALA A 58 -10.87 -8.10 20.63
CA ALA A 58 -12.22 -7.83 20.12
C ALA A 58 -12.20 -7.53 18.60
N VAL A 59 -11.26 -6.69 18.15
CA VAL A 59 -11.10 -6.35 16.73
C VAL A 59 -10.66 -7.57 15.92
N ARG A 60 -9.69 -8.34 16.44
CA ARG A 60 -9.26 -9.60 15.81
C ARG A 60 -10.41 -10.61 15.74
N GLY A 61 -11.30 -10.65 16.72
CA GLY A 61 -12.54 -11.45 16.72
C GLY A 61 -13.58 -10.95 15.73
N GLY A 62 -13.53 -9.67 15.34
CA GLY A 62 -14.54 -9.03 14.49
C GLY A 62 -15.75 -8.47 15.27
N HIS A 63 -15.58 -8.25 16.57
CA HIS A 63 -16.65 -7.90 17.50
C HIS A 63 -16.81 -6.38 17.63
N LEU A 64 -17.60 -5.78 16.73
CA LEU A 64 -17.79 -4.32 16.66
C LEU A 64 -18.31 -3.73 17.98
N ALA A 65 -19.33 -4.33 18.58
CA ALA A 65 -19.92 -3.82 19.83
C ALA A 65 -18.93 -3.84 21.00
N ALA A 66 -18.14 -4.91 21.10
CA ALA A 66 -17.09 -5.03 22.11
C ALA A 66 -15.96 -4.01 21.89
N ALA A 67 -15.49 -3.86 20.65
CA ALA A 67 -14.48 -2.86 20.30
C ALA A 67 -14.96 -1.43 20.61
N LYS A 68 -16.21 -1.12 20.25
CA LYS A 68 -16.83 0.18 20.52
C LYS A 68 -16.89 0.46 22.03
N LEU A 69 -17.39 -0.49 22.83
CA LEU A 69 -17.42 -0.37 24.28
C LEU A 69 -16.02 -0.10 24.85
N LEU A 70 -15.02 -0.87 24.43
CA LEU A 70 -13.65 -0.72 24.94
C LEU A 70 -13.08 0.68 24.62
N MET A 71 -13.33 1.19 23.41
CA MET A 71 -12.90 2.54 23.03
C MET A 71 -13.67 3.63 23.78
N GLU A 72 -14.98 3.46 24.02
CA GLU A 72 -15.77 4.37 24.89
C GLU A 72 -15.25 4.39 26.33
N ARG A 73 -14.61 3.29 26.77
CA ARG A 73 -13.96 3.15 28.07
C ARG A 73 -12.49 3.60 28.05
N GLY A 74 -12.03 4.19 26.95
CA GLY A 74 -10.71 4.80 26.84
C GLY A 74 -9.58 3.89 26.36
N ALA A 75 -9.88 2.72 25.77
CA ALA A 75 -8.86 1.85 25.20
C ALA A 75 -8.03 2.56 24.11
N ASP A 76 -6.71 2.42 24.14
CA ASP A 76 -5.82 2.95 23.10
C ASP A 76 -5.86 2.07 21.84
N ALA A 77 -6.32 2.67 20.74
CA ALA A 77 -6.44 2.03 19.43
C ALA A 77 -5.10 1.73 18.74
N ASN A 78 -3.97 2.14 19.32
CA ASN A 78 -2.64 2.01 18.74
C ASN A 78 -1.74 0.97 19.41
N ILE A 79 -2.19 0.32 20.49
CA ILE A 79 -1.39 -0.68 21.19
C ILE A 79 -1.27 -1.96 20.34
N ALA A 80 -0.06 -2.24 19.87
CA ALA A 80 0.27 -3.43 19.11
C ALA A 80 0.79 -4.55 20.01
N PRO A 81 0.28 -5.80 19.88
CA PRO A 81 0.87 -7.00 20.47
C PRO A 81 2.37 -7.14 20.23
N THR A 82 2.76 -6.99 18.96
CA THR A 82 4.15 -7.04 18.50
C THR A 82 4.27 -6.21 17.21
N PRO A 83 5.48 -5.77 16.83
CA PRO A 83 5.69 -5.09 15.55
C PRO A 83 5.29 -5.91 14.31
N LEU A 84 5.27 -7.24 14.42
CA LEU A 84 4.87 -8.16 13.33
C LEU A 84 3.35 -8.30 13.19
N LEU A 85 2.59 -8.00 14.24
CA LEU A 85 1.12 -8.02 14.21
C LEU A 85 0.53 -6.62 14.03
N GLY A 86 1.20 -5.59 14.54
CA GLY A 86 0.75 -4.20 14.49
C GLY A 86 -0.51 -3.94 15.34
N PRO A 87 -1.04 -2.70 15.32
CA PRO A 87 -2.18 -2.29 16.15
C PRO A 87 -3.51 -2.90 15.69
N PRO A 88 -4.61 -2.76 16.47
CA PRO A 88 -5.95 -3.25 16.12
C PRO A 88 -6.41 -2.95 14.69
N LEU A 89 -5.99 -1.83 14.10
CA LEU A 89 -6.28 -1.49 12.70
C LEU A 89 -5.83 -2.58 11.71
N MET A 90 -4.74 -3.29 12.00
CA MET A 90 -4.15 -4.32 11.12
C MET A 90 -5.05 -5.54 10.90
N PRO A 91 -5.53 -6.25 11.94
CA PRO A 91 -6.49 -7.33 11.76
C PRO A 91 -7.81 -6.87 11.16
N ALA A 92 -8.29 -5.64 11.43
CA ALA A 92 -9.49 -5.10 10.79
C ALA A 92 -9.33 -4.98 9.27
N LEU A 93 -8.19 -4.44 8.81
CA LEU A 93 -7.81 -4.34 7.40
C LEU A 93 -7.64 -5.71 6.73
N ALA A 94 -6.95 -6.64 7.40
CA ALA A 94 -6.73 -7.98 6.86
C ALA A 94 -8.05 -8.75 6.64
N LYS A 95 -9.06 -8.49 7.47
CA LYS A 95 -10.42 -9.06 7.36
C LYS A 95 -11.40 -8.20 6.58
N ARG A 96 -10.98 -7.04 6.06
CA ARG A 96 -11.82 -6.07 5.33
C ARG A 96 -13.07 -5.62 6.11
N ARG A 97 -12.95 -5.49 7.43
CA ARG A 97 -14.05 -5.04 8.30
C ARG A 97 -14.12 -3.52 8.33
N VAL A 98 -14.76 -2.94 7.31
CA VAL A 98 -14.89 -1.48 7.10
C VAL A 98 -15.51 -0.79 8.31
N ASP A 99 -16.49 -1.42 8.95
CA ASP A 99 -17.10 -0.97 10.21
C ASP A 99 -16.08 -0.78 11.34
N LEU A 100 -15.22 -1.78 11.55
CA LEU A 100 -14.14 -1.72 12.55
C LEU A 100 -13.04 -0.74 12.14
N ILE A 101 -12.69 -0.66 10.86
CA ILE A 101 -11.69 0.30 10.35
C ILE A 101 -12.15 1.73 10.64
N ASN A 102 -13.39 2.07 10.29
CA ASN A 102 -13.95 3.39 10.53
C ASN A 102 -14.03 3.72 12.02
N LEU A 103 -14.50 2.78 12.84
CA LEU A 103 -14.53 2.95 14.30
C LEU A 103 -13.13 3.27 14.85
N LEU A 104 -12.12 2.50 14.45
CA LEU A 104 -10.74 2.67 14.92
C LEU A 104 -10.13 4.00 14.47
N LEU A 105 -10.29 4.37 13.20
CA LEU A 105 -9.78 5.63 12.67
C LEU A 105 -10.45 6.84 13.34
N GLN A 106 -11.77 6.80 13.55
CA GLN A 106 -12.50 7.84 14.26
C GLN A 106 -12.08 7.96 15.73
N GLY A 107 -11.67 6.86 16.36
CA GLY A 107 -11.11 6.87 17.71
C GLY A 107 -9.59 6.97 17.77
N GLY A 108 -8.95 7.55 16.75
CA GLY A 108 -7.54 7.94 16.82
C GLY A 108 -6.52 6.85 16.49
N ALA A 109 -6.92 5.75 15.85
CA ALA A 109 -5.96 4.82 15.29
C ALA A 109 -5.11 5.50 14.20
N ASN A 110 -3.80 5.26 14.24
CA ASN A 110 -2.87 5.83 13.28
C ASN A 110 -3.10 5.24 11.87
N PRO A 111 -3.55 6.03 10.87
CA PRO A 111 -3.77 5.55 9.51
C PRO A 111 -2.47 5.17 8.80
N ASN A 112 -1.32 5.59 9.33
CA ASN A 112 0.03 5.29 8.86
C ASN A 112 0.72 4.17 9.66
N ALA A 113 -0.03 3.45 10.50
CA ALA A 113 0.51 2.30 11.22
C ALA A 113 1.14 1.29 10.25
N GLN A 114 2.15 0.57 10.74
CA GLN A 114 2.90 -0.41 9.95
C GLN A 114 2.86 -1.80 10.59
N ARG A 115 2.94 -2.82 9.74
CA ARG A 115 3.09 -4.22 10.15
C ARG A 115 4.04 -4.92 9.19
N GLY A 116 5.17 -5.41 9.71
CA GLY A 116 6.15 -6.13 8.88
C GLY A 116 6.75 -5.30 7.73
N GLY A 117 6.80 -3.96 7.86
CA GLY A 117 7.29 -3.06 6.81
C GLY A 117 6.26 -2.69 5.73
N GLU A 118 5.02 -3.17 5.83
CA GLU A 118 3.87 -2.68 5.04
C GLU A 118 3.09 -1.65 5.87
N SER A 119 2.72 -0.51 5.27
CA SER A 119 1.74 0.41 5.91
C SER A 119 0.32 -0.15 5.86
N ALA A 120 -0.56 0.37 6.69
CA ALA A 120 -2.00 0.07 6.67
C ALA A 120 -2.59 0.16 5.24
N LEU A 121 -2.18 1.18 4.47
CA LEU A 121 -2.64 1.37 3.10
C LEU A 121 -2.16 0.26 2.15
N HIS A 122 -0.93 -0.24 2.30
CA HIS A 122 -0.47 -1.42 1.55
C HIS A 122 -1.32 -2.65 1.86
N ILE A 123 -1.71 -2.85 3.12
CA ILE A 123 -2.55 -3.99 3.52
C ILE A 123 -3.96 -3.87 2.93
N ALA A 124 -4.54 -2.66 2.90
CA ALA A 124 -5.83 -2.40 2.25
C ALA A 124 -5.79 -2.68 0.75
N VAL A 125 -4.74 -2.25 0.06
CA VAL A 125 -4.52 -2.55 -1.36
C VAL A 125 -4.26 -4.03 -1.59
N ARG A 126 -3.46 -4.69 -0.75
CA ARG A 126 -3.17 -6.13 -0.83
C ARG A 126 -4.45 -6.95 -0.68
N SER A 127 -5.37 -6.49 0.17
CA SER A 127 -6.68 -7.10 0.29
C SER A 127 -7.60 -6.72 -0.87
N GLY A 128 -7.36 -5.64 -1.63
CA GLY A 128 -8.24 -5.22 -2.73
C GLY A 128 -9.59 -4.67 -2.24
N CYS A 129 -9.60 -4.12 -1.03
CA CYS A 129 -10.76 -3.49 -0.44
C CYS A 129 -10.74 -1.99 -0.75
N LEU A 130 -11.47 -1.55 -1.79
CA LEU A 130 -11.54 -0.14 -2.17
C LEU A 130 -12.05 0.74 -1.02
N ASP A 131 -13.09 0.32 -0.31
CA ASP A 131 -13.62 1.11 0.82
C ASP A 131 -12.64 1.23 1.97
N CYS A 132 -11.81 0.21 2.22
CA CYS A 132 -10.73 0.28 3.19
C CYS A 132 -9.65 1.27 2.77
N VAL A 133 -9.32 1.31 1.47
CA VAL A 133 -8.39 2.29 0.89
C VAL A 133 -8.94 3.71 1.06
N LYS A 134 -10.22 3.93 0.72
CA LYS A 134 -10.89 5.23 0.89
C LYS A 134 -10.83 5.71 2.34
N ALA A 135 -11.26 4.87 3.29
CA ALA A 135 -11.26 5.20 4.71
C ALA A 135 -9.87 5.60 5.22
N LEU A 136 -8.82 4.88 4.82
CA LEU A 136 -7.45 5.21 5.22
C LEU A 136 -6.96 6.52 4.60
N VAL A 137 -7.21 6.75 3.31
CA VAL A 137 -6.80 7.99 2.61
C VAL A 137 -7.53 9.20 3.18
N GLU A 138 -8.83 9.08 3.43
CA GLU A 138 -9.64 10.13 4.08
C GLU A 138 -9.16 10.42 5.52
N ALA A 139 -8.65 9.41 6.22
CA ALA A 139 -8.04 9.57 7.53
C ALA A 139 -6.60 10.12 7.50
N GLY A 140 -6.00 10.36 6.32
CA GLY A 140 -4.65 10.92 6.18
C GLY A 140 -3.53 9.88 6.08
N ALA A 141 -3.82 8.68 5.55
CA ALA A 141 -2.77 7.73 5.19
C ALA A 141 -1.88 8.29 4.06
N ASP A 142 -0.58 8.06 4.17
CA ASP A 142 0.41 8.40 3.16
C ASP A 142 0.26 7.48 1.94
N VAL A 143 -0.34 8.04 0.88
CA VAL A 143 -0.52 7.38 -0.43
C VAL A 143 0.80 7.05 -1.12
N ASN A 144 1.90 7.69 -0.73
CA ASN A 144 3.25 7.52 -1.27
C ASN A 144 4.15 6.69 -0.38
N ALA A 145 3.62 6.12 0.71
CA ALA A 145 4.38 5.27 1.62
C ALA A 145 5.12 4.17 0.84
N LYS A 146 6.33 3.83 1.27
CA LYS A 146 7.16 2.82 0.60
C LYS A 146 7.41 1.63 1.51
N THR A 147 7.30 0.42 0.95
CA THR A 147 7.85 -0.79 1.58
C THR A 147 9.39 -0.75 1.56
N LYS A 148 10.02 -1.74 2.21
CA LYS A 148 11.49 -1.90 2.16
C LYS A 148 12.03 -2.03 0.73
N ASP A 149 11.25 -2.61 -0.18
CA ASP A 149 11.61 -2.77 -1.60
C ASP A 149 11.22 -1.56 -2.46
N GLY A 150 10.85 -0.44 -1.82
CA GLY A 150 10.48 0.80 -2.50
C GLY A 150 9.11 0.77 -3.19
N LYS A 151 8.28 -0.25 -2.97
CA LYS A 151 6.93 -0.35 -3.56
C LYS A 151 5.98 0.57 -2.80
N THR A 152 5.15 1.30 -3.54
CA THR A 152 4.05 2.13 -3.00
C THR A 152 2.71 1.41 -3.13
N PRO A 153 1.64 1.88 -2.46
CA PRO A 153 0.29 1.33 -2.63
C PRO A 153 -0.15 1.30 -4.10
N LEU A 154 0.17 2.32 -4.90
CA LEU A 154 -0.16 2.34 -6.32
C LEU A 154 0.53 1.20 -7.09
N HIS A 155 1.79 0.90 -6.80
CA HIS A 155 2.50 -0.23 -7.42
C HIS A 155 1.78 -1.56 -7.17
N MET A 156 1.35 -1.80 -5.92
CA MET A 156 0.63 -3.02 -5.55
C MET A 156 -0.74 -3.10 -6.23
N ALA A 157 -1.48 -1.99 -6.27
CA ALA A 157 -2.80 -1.93 -6.90
C ALA A 157 -2.70 -2.27 -8.40
N LYS A 158 -1.72 -1.68 -9.11
CA LYS A 158 -1.49 -1.94 -10.53
C LYS A 158 -1.01 -3.36 -10.79
N PHE A 159 -0.04 -3.87 -10.02
CA PHE A 159 0.43 -5.26 -10.12
C PHE A 159 -0.71 -6.27 -9.98
N LYS A 160 -1.68 -5.98 -9.10
CA LYS A 160 -2.87 -6.84 -8.88
C LYS A 160 -4.03 -6.57 -9.84
N GLY A 161 -3.88 -5.67 -10.82
CA GLY A 161 -4.97 -5.30 -11.75
C GLY A 161 -6.16 -4.60 -11.06
N GLN A 162 -5.95 -3.95 -9.92
CA GLN A 162 -7.01 -3.26 -9.17
C GLN A 162 -7.23 -1.84 -9.75
N HIS A 163 -7.91 -1.78 -10.89
CA HIS A 163 -8.09 -0.54 -11.66
C HIS A 163 -8.74 0.59 -10.84
N GLU A 164 -9.83 0.30 -10.11
CA GLU A 164 -10.55 1.29 -9.30
C GLU A 164 -9.71 1.83 -8.13
N VAL A 165 -9.01 0.93 -7.41
CA VAL A 165 -8.09 1.33 -6.32
C VAL A 165 -6.98 2.21 -6.87
N ALA A 166 -6.40 1.84 -8.00
CA ALA A 166 -5.33 2.62 -8.60
C ALA A 166 -5.81 3.98 -9.10
N ALA A 167 -7.00 4.07 -9.69
CA ALA A 167 -7.60 5.33 -10.11
C ALA A 167 -7.87 6.24 -8.90
N TYR A 168 -8.40 5.67 -7.81
CA TYR A 168 -8.61 6.41 -6.57
C TYR A 168 -7.29 6.93 -5.97
N LEU A 169 -6.25 6.11 -5.89
CA LEU A 169 -4.94 6.57 -5.39
C LEU A 169 -4.36 7.70 -6.26
N LEU A 170 -4.46 7.59 -7.59
CA LEU A 170 -3.97 8.61 -8.52
C LEU A 170 -4.66 9.96 -8.34
N SER A 171 -5.95 9.98 -7.97
CA SER A 171 -6.67 11.22 -7.69
C SER A 171 -6.40 11.81 -6.29
N HIS A 172 -5.57 11.16 -5.46
CA HIS A 172 -5.34 11.54 -4.06
C HIS A 172 -3.87 11.77 -3.72
N GLY A 173 -3.11 12.44 -4.61
CA GLY A 173 -1.78 12.95 -4.27
C GLY A 173 -0.64 11.94 -4.42
N VAL A 174 -0.80 10.91 -5.27
CA VAL A 174 0.33 10.08 -5.67
C VAL A 174 1.36 10.92 -6.42
N VAL A 175 2.61 10.84 -5.98
CA VAL A 175 3.77 11.41 -6.66
C VAL A 175 4.41 10.31 -7.50
N LEU A 176 4.32 10.46 -8.82
CA LEU A 176 5.04 9.59 -9.74
C LEU A 176 6.50 10.01 -9.79
N PRO A 177 7.47 9.08 -9.66
CA PRO A 177 8.86 9.42 -9.84
C PRO A 177 9.07 9.93 -11.26
N THR A 178 9.78 11.05 -11.38
CA THR A 178 10.08 11.69 -12.67
C THR A 178 11.60 11.79 -12.77
N PRO A 179 12.24 11.15 -13.78
CA PRO A 179 13.68 11.27 -13.97
C PRO A 179 14.07 12.70 -14.38
N ALA A 180 15.33 13.06 -14.16
CA ALA A 180 15.87 14.32 -14.66
C ALA A 180 15.81 14.36 -16.20
N PRO A 181 15.64 15.55 -16.82
CA PRO A 181 15.65 15.69 -18.27
C PRO A 181 16.97 15.19 -18.88
N ILE A 182 16.89 14.49 -20.01
CA ILE A 182 18.07 13.87 -20.65
C ILE A 182 18.38 14.40 -22.05
N SER A 183 17.48 15.16 -22.67
CA SER A 183 17.57 15.55 -24.08
C SER A 183 18.91 16.19 -24.47
N MET A 184 19.49 17.05 -23.62
CA MET A 184 20.81 17.67 -23.84
C MET A 184 21.99 16.68 -23.83
N LYS A 185 21.82 15.48 -23.27
CA LYS A 185 22.87 14.45 -23.16
C LYS A 185 22.91 13.54 -24.38
N LEU A 186 21.85 13.52 -25.18
CA LEU A 186 21.71 12.62 -26.34
C LEU A 186 22.75 12.85 -27.44
N SER A 187 23.29 14.07 -27.55
CA SER A 187 24.34 14.42 -28.53
C SER A 187 25.67 13.68 -28.28
N ASN A 188 25.91 13.23 -27.04
CA ASN A 188 27.11 12.50 -26.64
C ASN A 188 26.84 11.01 -26.34
N ALA A 189 25.65 10.51 -26.68
CA ALA A 189 25.25 9.15 -26.36
C ALA A 189 25.98 8.10 -27.22
N ASP A 190 26.20 6.91 -26.64
CA ASP A 190 26.78 5.76 -27.32
C ASP A 190 25.66 4.89 -27.91
N VAL A 191 25.42 5.06 -29.21
CA VAL A 191 24.34 4.37 -29.94
C VAL A 191 24.51 2.85 -29.93
N GLU A 192 25.75 2.34 -30.02
CA GLU A 192 25.97 0.89 -30.09
C GLU A 192 25.77 0.22 -28.73
N LYS A 193 26.18 0.89 -27.64
CA LYS A 193 25.80 0.46 -26.29
C LYS A 193 24.29 0.47 -26.10
N GLY A 194 23.61 1.49 -26.60
CA GLY A 194 22.15 1.59 -26.57
C GLY A 194 21.47 0.42 -27.28
N ARG A 195 21.93 0.09 -28.48
CA ARG A 195 21.47 -1.08 -29.25
C ARG A 195 21.68 -2.38 -28.50
N THR A 196 22.88 -2.55 -27.93
CA THR A 196 23.26 -3.73 -27.16
C THR A 196 22.33 -3.88 -25.95
N TYR A 197 22.20 -2.84 -25.13
CA TYR A 197 21.33 -2.84 -23.96
C TYR A 197 19.87 -3.12 -24.33
N PHE A 198 19.35 -2.45 -25.36
CA PHE A 198 17.98 -2.67 -25.82
C PHE A 198 17.74 -4.14 -26.18
N THR A 199 18.68 -4.75 -26.90
CA THR A 199 18.58 -6.16 -27.33
C THR A 199 18.49 -7.11 -26.13
N TYR A 200 19.27 -6.87 -25.08
CA TYR A 200 19.30 -7.74 -23.90
C TYR A 200 18.18 -7.48 -22.89
N VAL A 201 17.76 -6.22 -22.73
CA VAL A 201 16.86 -5.81 -21.63
C VAL A 201 15.46 -5.46 -22.13
N CYS A 202 15.35 -4.70 -23.22
CA CYS A 202 14.09 -4.12 -23.67
C CYS A 202 13.36 -4.98 -24.71
N HIS A 203 14.10 -5.68 -25.57
CA HIS A 203 13.54 -6.40 -26.73
C HIS A 203 12.50 -7.48 -26.36
N GLY A 204 12.67 -8.13 -25.20
CA GLY A 204 11.69 -9.11 -24.72
C GLY A 204 10.30 -8.52 -24.48
N CYS A 205 10.21 -7.21 -24.21
CA CYS A 205 8.95 -6.51 -23.97
C CYS A 205 8.54 -5.56 -25.10
N HIS A 206 9.47 -5.14 -25.95
CA HIS A 206 9.27 -4.10 -26.95
C HIS A 206 9.79 -4.50 -28.31
N ASN A 207 9.05 -4.16 -29.35
CA ASN A 207 9.62 -4.10 -30.69
C ASN A 207 10.34 -2.76 -30.91
N ALA A 208 11.25 -2.75 -31.88
CA ALA A 208 11.91 -1.56 -32.38
C ALA A 208 11.92 -1.55 -33.93
N GLU A 209 10.89 -2.11 -34.53
CA GLU A 209 10.64 -2.14 -35.98
C GLU A 209 9.18 -1.74 -36.29
N PRO A 210 8.86 -1.25 -37.50
CA PRO A 210 7.52 -0.74 -37.82
C PRO A 210 6.41 -1.79 -37.68
N GLN A 211 6.65 -3.00 -38.17
CA GLN A 211 5.75 -4.15 -38.03
C GLN A 211 6.43 -5.20 -37.15
N GLY A 212 6.03 -5.27 -35.89
CA GLY A 212 6.48 -6.29 -34.95
C GLY A 212 5.29 -7.04 -34.34
N GLU A 213 5.56 -8.20 -33.77
CA GLU A 213 4.55 -9.02 -33.07
C GLU A 213 3.95 -8.27 -31.87
N THR A 214 2.78 -8.67 -31.40
CA THR A 214 2.22 -8.11 -30.17
C THR A 214 3.09 -8.51 -28.95
N LYS A 215 3.89 -7.58 -28.43
CA LYS A 215 4.64 -7.75 -27.17
C LYS A 215 3.87 -7.21 -25.97
N THR A 216 4.41 -7.40 -24.77
CA THR A 216 3.81 -6.93 -23.51
C THR A 216 3.80 -5.40 -23.40
N GLY A 217 4.81 -4.74 -23.95
CA GLY A 217 4.93 -3.29 -24.01
C GLY A 217 4.52 -2.68 -25.35
N PRO A 218 4.46 -1.34 -25.43
CA PRO A 218 4.30 -0.62 -26.69
C PRO A 218 5.50 -0.88 -27.60
N ASN A 219 5.28 -0.74 -28.90
CA ASN A 219 6.36 -0.66 -29.87
C ASN A 219 7.13 0.67 -29.69
N LEU A 220 8.46 0.60 -29.62
CA LEU A 220 9.34 1.74 -29.43
C LEU A 220 10.00 2.23 -30.73
N TRP A 221 9.65 1.64 -31.87
CA TRP A 221 10.08 2.10 -33.19
C TRP A 221 9.53 3.49 -33.51
N GLY A 222 10.43 4.40 -33.89
CA GLY A 222 10.06 5.77 -34.27
C GLY A 222 9.17 6.46 -33.24
N VAL A 223 9.30 6.07 -31.96
CA VAL A 223 8.35 6.46 -30.91
C VAL A 223 8.44 7.96 -30.67
N VAL A 224 9.65 8.49 -30.50
CA VAL A 224 9.89 9.92 -30.34
C VAL A 224 9.50 10.66 -31.62
N GLY A 225 8.53 11.58 -31.51
CA GLY A 225 7.94 12.32 -32.64
C GLY A 225 6.67 11.72 -33.23
N ARG A 226 6.28 10.52 -32.80
CA ARG A 226 5.01 9.87 -33.18
C ARG A 226 3.95 10.10 -32.11
N ASP A 227 2.69 10.12 -32.54
CA ASP A 227 1.54 10.19 -31.64
C ASP A 227 1.59 9.08 -30.59
N LYS A 228 1.26 9.44 -29.36
CA LYS A 228 1.19 8.50 -28.25
C LYS A 228 0.05 7.51 -28.50
N ALA A 229 0.30 6.26 -28.12
CA ALA A 229 -0.63 5.13 -28.29
C ALA A 229 -1.19 4.93 -29.72
N SER A 230 -0.43 5.28 -30.77
CA SER A 230 -0.97 5.37 -32.13
C SER A 230 -1.05 4.08 -32.94
N MET A 231 -0.54 2.95 -32.45
CA MET A 231 -0.46 1.70 -33.23
C MET A 231 -1.57 0.74 -32.83
N ALA A 232 -2.58 0.58 -33.70
CA ALA A 232 -3.80 -0.18 -33.42
C ALA A 232 -3.59 -1.65 -33.00
N SER A 233 -2.49 -2.29 -33.42
CA SER A 233 -2.16 -3.68 -33.07
C SER A 233 -1.36 -3.84 -31.77
N MET A 234 -1.03 -2.74 -31.09
CA MET A 234 -0.21 -2.73 -29.87
C MET A 234 -1.06 -2.70 -28.60
N ARG A 235 -0.57 -3.35 -27.54
CA ARG A 235 -1.25 -3.38 -26.22
C ARG A 235 -0.84 -2.16 -25.40
N TYR A 236 -1.60 -1.09 -25.52
CA TYR A 236 -1.47 0.05 -24.63
C TYR A 236 -2.27 -0.16 -23.34
N SER A 237 -1.84 0.49 -22.27
CA SER A 237 -2.66 0.63 -21.06
C SER A 237 -3.66 1.76 -21.23
N ASP A 238 -4.75 1.73 -20.47
CA ASP A 238 -5.75 2.83 -20.47
C ASP A 238 -5.10 4.19 -20.17
N THR A 239 -4.12 4.20 -19.25
CA THR A 239 -3.34 5.40 -18.94
C THR A 239 -2.57 5.91 -20.16
N LEU A 240 -1.88 5.02 -20.87
CA LEU A 240 -1.08 5.41 -22.03
C LEU A 240 -1.97 5.79 -23.24
N LEU A 241 -3.15 5.17 -23.37
CA LEU A 241 -4.19 5.59 -24.32
C LEU A 241 -4.74 6.98 -24.03
N GLY A 242 -4.74 7.39 -22.76
CA GLY A 242 -5.14 8.74 -22.34
C GLY A 242 -4.04 9.79 -22.50
N TRP A 243 -2.82 9.42 -22.91
CA TRP A 243 -1.78 10.42 -23.16
C TRP A 243 -1.99 11.07 -24.53
N GLU A 244 -2.03 12.40 -24.56
CA GLU A 244 -2.22 13.17 -25.78
C GLU A 244 -0.89 13.63 -26.43
N GLY A 245 -0.94 13.92 -27.72
CA GLY A 245 0.16 14.45 -28.50
C GLY A 245 1.23 13.43 -28.89
N VAL A 246 2.41 13.91 -29.26
CA VAL A 246 3.55 13.08 -29.68
C VAL A 246 4.44 12.72 -28.50
N TRP A 247 5.17 11.60 -28.56
CA TRP A 247 6.22 11.31 -27.60
C TRP A 247 7.39 12.28 -27.74
N THR A 248 7.78 12.88 -26.62
CA THR A 248 9.05 13.61 -26.49
C THR A 248 10.18 12.69 -26.00
N TYR A 249 11.42 13.17 -26.03
CA TYR A 249 12.53 12.48 -25.37
C TYR A 249 12.27 12.29 -23.87
N GLU A 250 11.62 13.26 -23.23
CA GLU A 250 11.36 13.21 -21.79
C GLU A 250 10.17 12.30 -21.44
N ASP A 251 9.18 12.19 -22.32
CA ASP A 251 8.14 11.17 -22.18
C ASP A 251 8.76 9.77 -22.23
N LEU A 252 9.63 9.51 -23.21
CA LEU A 252 10.30 8.22 -23.37
C LEU A 252 11.29 7.95 -22.21
N ASN A 253 12.01 8.96 -21.74
CA ASN A 253 12.87 8.90 -20.55
C ASN A 253 12.06 8.49 -19.31
N THR A 254 10.92 9.18 -19.10
CA THR A 254 10.00 8.89 -18.00
C THR A 254 9.47 7.48 -18.09
N TYR A 255 8.97 7.07 -19.25
CA TYR A 255 8.48 5.72 -19.49
C TYR A 255 9.55 4.67 -19.22
N LEU A 256 10.73 4.81 -19.82
CA LEU A 256 11.81 3.84 -19.66
C LEU A 256 12.38 3.81 -18.25
N PHE A 257 12.40 4.91 -17.49
CA PHE A 257 12.93 4.97 -16.12
C PHE A 257 12.31 3.91 -15.21
N GLY A 258 11.01 3.68 -15.36
CA GLY A 258 10.30 2.65 -14.64
C GLY A 258 8.85 2.64 -15.09
N PRO A 259 8.48 1.87 -16.12
CA PRO A 259 7.15 1.95 -16.74
C PRO A 259 6.01 1.82 -15.72
N MET A 260 6.12 0.89 -14.77
CA MET A 260 5.13 0.75 -13.67
C MET A 260 5.15 1.91 -12.67
N LEU A 261 6.31 2.55 -12.48
CA LEU A 261 6.49 3.66 -11.55
C LEU A 261 5.93 4.97 -12.13
N THR A 262 6.21 5.23 -13.41
CA THR A 262 6.02 6.54 -14.05
C THR A 262 4.82 6.59 -14.99
N THR A 263 4.41 5.45 -15.53
CA THR A 263 3.28 5.32 -16.46
C THR A 263 2.31 4.26 -15.92
N PRO A 264 1.54 4.57 -14.87
CA PRO A 264 0.75 3.58 -14.14
C PRO A 264 -0.17 2.77 -15.06
N GLY A 265 -0.27 1.45 -14.87
CA GLY A 265 -1.22 0.60 -15.61
C GLY A 265 -0.69 -0.03 -16.90
N VAL A 266 0.58 0.22 -17.26
CA VAL A 266 1.28 -0.62 -18.25
C VAL A 266 1.30 -2.07 -17.80
N LYS A 267 1.12 -3.02 -18.72
CA LYS A 267 1.08 -4.47 -18.44
C LYS A 267 2.48 -5.07 -18.21
N MET A 268 3.47 -4.23 -17.96
CA MET A 268 4.88 -4.59 -17.92
C MET A 268 5.41 -4.60 -16.49
N GLU A 269 5.76 -5.77 -15.96
CA GLU A 269 6.40 -5.96 -14.66
C GLU A 269 7.93 -5.85 -14.73
N THR A 270 8.46 -5.06 -15.65
CA THR A 270 9.91 -4.88 -15.77
C THR A 270 10.36 -3.64 -15.00
N PRO A 271 11.58 -3.67 -14.42
CA PRO A 271 12.13 -2.55 -13.66
C PRO A 271 12.37 -1.28 -14.50
N GLY A 272 12.21 -1.34 -15.83
CA GLY A 272 12.63 -0.28 -16.73
C GLY A 272 14.16 -0.25 -16.88
N VAL A 273 14.67 0.93 -17.17
CA VAL A 273 16.09 1.27 -17.31
C VAL A 273 16.36 2.38 -16.29
N PRO A 274 16.63 2.05 -15.01
CA PRO A 274 16.78 3.07 -13.97
C PRO A 274 18.10 3.84 -14.06
N ASP A 275 19.15 3.24 -14.63
CA ASP A 275 20.41 3.93 -14.89
C ASP A 275 20.23 4.98 -16.01
N GLU A 276 20.67 6.20 -15.74
CA GLU A 276 20.50 7.31 -16.67
C GLU A 276 21.38 7.19 -17.91
N THR A 277 22.62 6.72 -17.76
CA THR A 277 23.55 6.56 -18.90
C THR A 277 23.02 5.51 -19.86
N GLU A 278 22.54 4.39 -19.33
CA GLU A 278 21.92 3.34 -20.15
C GLU A 278 20.64 3.84 -20.83
N ARG A 279 19.78 4.63 -20.13
CA ARG A 279 18.62 5.26 -20.78
C ARG A 279 19.00 6.18 -21.92
N VAL A 280 19.98 7.05 -21.70
CA VAL A 280 20.47 7.99 -22.72
C VAL A 280 20.91 7.23 -23.96
N ASN A 281 21.70 6.17 -23.79
CA ASN A 281 22.17 5.32 -24.89
C ASN A 281 21.01 4.61 -25.60
N VAL A 282 20.09 3.99 -24.86
CA VAL A 282 18.91 3.31 -25.43
C VAL A 282 18.04 4.28 -26.23
N ILE A 283 17.80 5.49 -25.71
CA ILE A 283 16.99 6.49 -26.40
C ILE A 283 17.69 7.02 -27.66
N ALA A 284 19.01 7.20 -27.60
CA ALA A 284 19.80 7.56 -28.78
C ALA A 284 19.75 6.45 -29.85
N TYR A 285 19.80 5.18 -29.47
CA TYR A 285 19.59 4.06 -30.38
C TYR A 285 18.19 4.07 -30.99
N LEU A 286 17.13 4.16 -30.18
CA LEU A 286 15.75 4.20 -30.68
C LEU A 286 15.51 5.38 -31.63
N ARG A 287 16.18 6.50 -31.41
CA ARG A 287 16.16 7.65 -32.32
C ARG A 287 16.70 7.32 -33.71
N THR A 288 17.75 6.50 -33.83
CA THR A 288 18.31 6.14 -35.16
C THR A 288 17.36 5.27 -35.97
N LEU A 289 16.39 4.63 -35.32
CA LEU A 289 15.36 3.83 -35.96
C LEU A 289 14.16 4.66 -36.43
N SER A 290 14.06 5.92 -36.01
CA SER A 290 12.94 6.80 -36.38
C SER A 290 13.03 7.25 -37.83
N ASP A 291 11.92 7.15 -38.55
CA ASP A 291 11.75 7.70 -39.90
C ASP A 291 11.58 9.23 -39.90
N LYS A 292 11.28 9.83 -38.73
CA LYS A 292 11.15 11.27 -38.51
C LYS A 292 11.72 11.65 -37.13
N PRO A 293 13.05 11.55 -36.94
CA PRO A 293 13.64 11.78 -35.63
C PRO A 293 13.46 13.25 -35.21
N ILE A 294 13.01 13.48 -33.96
CA ILE A 294 13.03 14.83 -33.39
C ILE A 294 14.48 15.35 -33.41
N PRO A 295 14.73 16.60 -33.83
CA PRO A 295 16.07 17.19 -33.75
C PRO A 295 16.64 17.11 -32.34
N LEU A 296 17.95 16.90 -32.23
CA LEU A 296 18.61 17.05 -30.94
C LEU A 296 18.64 18.55 -30.59
N PRO A 297 18.45 18.90 -29.31
CA PRO A 297 18.56 20.29 -28.85
C PRO A 297 20.00 20.83 -28.95
#